data_AF-A0AAP4A9I7-F1
#
_entry.id   AF-A0AAP4A9I7-F1
#
_cell.length_a   1.000
_cell.length_b   1.000
_cell.length_c   1.000
_cell.angle_alpha   90.00
_cell.angle_beta   90.00
_cell.angle_gamma   90.00
#
_symmetry.space_group_name_H-M   'P 1'
#
loop_
_entity.id
_entity.type
_entity.pdbx_description
1 polymer ?
#
loop_
_entity_poly.entity_id
_entity_poly.type
_entity_poly.pdbx_seq_one_letter_code
_entity_poly.pdbx_strand_id
1 'polypeptide(L)'
;DELNSIRKIAVKRVGKYTFTGDEEIIVFNILNDETEIGFEFFNLQLGFKHTGDNYPNAVSDNFAVYSTIYTGSKYEGIALNQNGKCYIRLAKTRLENQSVEGLKKWLKANPTNIYFELLEQIETPLT
;
A
#
# COMPACT_ATOMS: atom_id res chain seq x y z
N ASP A 1 -15.22 28.11 -33.79
CA ASP A 1 -14.32 27.77 -32.69
C ASP A 1 -14.58 26.37 -32.18
N GLU A 2 -13.61 25.49 -32.42
CA GLU A 2 -13.51 24.13 -31.87
C GLU A 2 -13.35 24.11 -30.33
N LEU A 3 -13.48 25.27 -29.67
CA LEU A 3 -13.36 25.46 -28.22
C LEU A 3 -14.49 24.83 -27.40
N ASN A 4 -15.56 24.33 -28.03
CA ASN A 4 -16.64 23.58 -27.37
C ASN A 4 -16.62 22.08 -27.70
N SER A 5 -15.45 21.49 -27.96
CA SER A 5 -15.36 20.03 -27.88
C SER A 5 -15.59 19.63 -26.42
N ILE A 6 -16.80 19.14 -26.13
CA ILE A 6 -17.09 18.43 -24.89
C ILE A 6 -16.13 17.25 -24.90
N ARG A 7 -15.00 17.35 -24.18
CA ARG A 7 -14.07 16.24 -24.01
C ARG A 7 -14.86 15.08 -23.42
N LYS A 8 -15.20 14.10 -24.26
CA LYS A 8 -15.81 12.85 -23.86
C LYS A 8 -14.73 11.98 -23.22
N ILE A 9 -14.38 12.28 -21.97
CA ILE A 9 -13.37 11.55 -21.20
C ILE A 9 -13.93 11.09 -19.86
N ALA A 10 -13.57 9.87 -19.45
CA ALA A 10 -13.68 9.43 -18.07
C ALA A 10 -12.37 9.74 -17.34
N VAL A 11 -12.47 10.25 -16.11
CA VAL A 11 -11.31 10.57 -15.27
C VAL A 11 -11.30 9.65 -14.06
N LYS A 12 -10.22 8.87 -13.90
CA LYS A 12 -9.99 8.03 -12.73
C LYS A 12 -8.96 8.71 -11.81
N ARG A 13 -9.35 8.91 -10.55
CA ARG A 13 -8.49 9.51 -9.50
C ARG A 13 -8.08 8.55 -8.40
N VAL A 14 -8.67 7.36 -8.35
CA VAL A 14 -8.42 6.37 -7.29
C VAL A 14 -7.77 5.13 -7.89
N GLY A 15 -6.59 4.80 -7.39
CA GLY A 15 -5.90 3.55 -7.61
C GLY A 15 -6.38 2.47 -6.65
N LYS A 16 -6.20 1.21 -7.04
CA LYS A 16 -6.43 0.03 -6.20
C LYS A 16 -5.27 -0.92 -6.41
N TYR A 17 -4.75 -1.48 -5.32
CA TYR A 17 -3.85 -2.63 -5.36
C TYR A 17 -4.34 -3.70 -4.38
N THR A 18 -4.20 -4.97 -4.75
CA THR A 18 -4.53 -6.10 -3.88
C THR A 18 -3.25 -6.85 -3.59
N PHE A 19 -2.89 -6.94 -2.31
CA PHE A 19 -1.78 -7.78 -1.87
C PHE A 19 -2.22 -9.25 -1.88
N THR A 20 -1.55 -10.09 -2.67
CA THR A 20 -1.92 -11.50 -2.85
C THR A 20 -0.92 -12.48 -2.23
N GLY A 21 0.26 -12.01 -1.83
CA GLY A 21 1.36 -12.86 -1.39
C GLY A 21 2.19 -13.43 -2.55
N ASP A 22 1.92 -13.07 -3.80
CA ASP A 22 2.76 -13.44 -4.94
C ASP A 22 3.85 -12.39 -5.22
N GLU A 23 3.86 -11.29 -4.47
CA GLU A 23 4.85 -10.24 -4.57
C GLU A 23 6.24 -10.73 -4.15
N GLU A 24 7.25 -9.99 -4.62
CA GLU A 24 8.61 -10.11 -4.10
C GLU A 24 8.70 -9.35 -2.79
N ILE A 25 8.95 -10.09 -1.71
CA ILE A 25 8.86 -9.61 -0.33
C ILE A 25 10.16 -9.97 0.37
N ILE A 26 10.70 -9.02 1.14
CA ILE A 26 11.82 -9.25 2.05
C ILE A 26 11.40 -8.96 3.49
N VAL A 27 12.00 -9.68 4.44
CA VAL A 27 11.85 -9.34 5.86
C VAL A 27 12.55 -8.01 6.11
N PHE A 28 11.82 -7.07 6.69
CA PHE A 28 12.32 -5.75 7.01
C PHE A 28 12.24 -5.53 8.52
N ASN A 29 13.34 -5.86 9.21
CA ASN A 29 13.41 -5.84 10.66
C ASN A 29 14.12 -4.56 11.12
N ILE A 30 13.34 -3.50 11.38
CA ILE A 30 13.91 -2.17 11.70
C ILE A 30 14.36 -2.09 13.15
N LEU A 31 13.71 -2.85 14.02
CA LEU A 31 13.91 -2.82 15.46
C LEU A 31 13.68 -4.26 15.92
N ASN A 32 14.46 -4.76 16.88
CA ASN A 32 14.26 -6.08 17.49
C ASN A 32 12.93 -6.10 18.26
N ASP A 33 11.80 -6.01 17.56
CA ASP A 33 10.47 -6.01 18.13
C ASP A 33 10.08 -7.45 18.43
N GLU A 34 9.73 -7.72 19.68
CA GLU A 34 9.35 -9.06 20.12
C GLU A 34 7.95 -9.45 19.66
N THR A 35 7.10 -8.48 19.34
CA THR A 35 5.65 -8.64 19.10
C THR A 35 5.25 -8.54 17.63
N GLU A 36 5.96 -7.75 16.83
CA GLU A 36 5.62 -7.46 15.43
C GLU A 36 6.80 -7.73 14.50
N ILE A 37 6.51 -7.92 13.23
CA ILE A 37 7.50 -8.10 12.17
C ILE A 37 7.13 -7.24 10.97
N GLY A 38 8.15 -6.62 10.35
CA GLY A 38 8.00 -5.81 9.16
C GLY A 38 8.39 -6.56 7.90
N PHE A 39 7.74 -6.22 6.80
CA PHE A 39 8.01 -6.75 5.47
C PHE A 39 8.03 -5.61 4.46
N GLU A 40 9.00 -5.62 3.57
CA GLU A 40 9.10 -4.70 2.45
C GLU A 40 8.70 -5.42 1.16
N PHE A 41 7.88 -4.75 0.34
CA PHE A 41 7.48 -5.22 -0.98
C PHE A 41 8.47 -4.66 -2.01
N PHE A 42 9.55 -5.40 -2.24
CA PHE A 42 10.80 -4.89 -2.84
C PHE A 42 10.59 -4.20 -4.20
N ASN A 43 9.84 -4.83 -5.09
CA ASN A 43 9.58 -4.34 -6.44
C ASN A 43 8.22 -3.63 -6.59
N LEU A 44 7.52 -3.37 -5.49
CA LEU A 44 6.24 -2.65 -5.52
C LEU A 44 6.46 -1.16 -5.28
N GLN A 45 5.99 -0.36 -6.23
CA GLN A 45 5.94 1.10 -6.11
C GLN A 45 4.58 1.59 -6.58
N LEU A 46 3.82 2.20 -5.68
CA LEU A 46 2.48 2.73 -5.97
C LEU A 46 2.57 4.23 -6.28
N GLY A 47 1.97 4.66 -7.38
CA GLY A 47 1.89 6.07 -7.78
C GLY A 47 0.77 6.81 -7.06
N PHE A 48 0.91 7.00 -5.75
CA PHE A 48 -0.10 7.68 -4.94
C PHE A 48 0.26 9.13 -4.63
N LYS A 49 -0.76 9.93 -4.36
CA LYS A 49 -0.61 11.32 -3.96
C LYS A 49 -0.35 11.44 -2.47
N HIS A 50 0.63 12.26 -2.12
CA HIS A 50 0.90 12.66 -0.73
C HIS A 50 0.05 13.86 -0.35
N THR A 51 -0.43 13.86 0.88
CA THR A 51 -0.92 15.09 1.52
C THR A 51 0.27 15.92 2.02
N GLY A 52 0.07 17.21 2.33
CA GLY A 52 1.13 18.13 2.74
C GLY A 52 1.95 17.70 3.96
N ASP A 53 1.45 16.74 4.74
CA ASP A 53 2.11 16.17 5.92
C ASP A 53 2.81 14.82 5.62
N ASN A 54 3.05 14.49 4.34
CA ASN A 54 3.59 13.21 3.86
C ASN A 54 2.71 11.98 4.16
N TYR A 55 1.46 12.17 4.60
CA TYR A 55 0.53 11.06 4.76
C TYR A 55 -0.03 10.64 3.41
N PRO A 56 -0.01 9.33 3.09
CA PRO A 56 -0.67 8.83 1.90
C PRO A 56 -2.17 9.10 2.01
N ASN A 57 -2.79 9.64 0.96
CA ASN A 57 -4.24 9.62 0.88
C ASN A 57 -4.71 8.23 0.44
N ALA A 58 -4.68 7.29 1.40
CA ALA A 58 -4.94 5.88 1.15
C ALA A 58 -5.67 5.22 2.33
N VAL A 59 -6.44 4.20 2.00
CA VAL A 59 -7.19 3.37 2.96
C VAL A 59 -7.06 1.91 2.58
N SER A 60 -7.10 1.03 3.57
CA SER A 60 -7.12 -0.42 3.38
C SER A 60 -8.28 -1.05 4.14
N ASP A 61 -8.70 -2.22 3.68
CA ASP A 61 -9.75 -3.02 4.31
C ASP A 61 -9.28 -3.71 5.60
N ASN A 62 -8.03 -4.16 5.65
CA ASN A 62 -7.50 -4.93 6.79
C ASN A 62 -6.61 -4.13 7.73
N PHE A 63 -6.12 -2.97 7.30
CA PHE A 63 -5.07 -2.24 7.99
C PHE A 63 -5.27 -0.74 7.99
N ALA A 64 -4.80 -0.09 9.05
CA ALA A 64 -4.51 1.33 9.02
C ALA A 64 -3.35 1.61 8.06
N VAL A 65 -3.37 2.79 7.41
CA VAL A 65 -2.35 3.20 6.46
C VAL A 65 -1.57 4.40 7.01
N TYR A 66 -0.25 4.34 6.92
CA TYR A 66 0.68 5.32 7.49
C TYR A 66 1.72 5.80 6.46
N SER A 67 2.39 6.91 6.76
CA SER A 67 3.49 7.46 5.93
C SER A 67 4.83 6.77 6.17
N THR A 68 4.97 6.08 7.31
CA THR A 68 6.24 5.51 7.75
C THR A 68 6.02 4.36 8.72
N ILE A 69 6.97 3.43 8.73
CA ILE A 69 7.10 2.33 9.69
C ILE A 69 8.16 2.61 10.77
N TYR A 70 8.91 3.71 10.64
CA TYR A 70 10.04 4.04 11.53
C TYR A 70 9.61 4.76 12.81
N THR A 71 8.38 5.24 12.90
CA THR A 71 7.87 5.79 14.15
C THR A 71 7.67 4.62 15.10
N GLY A 72 8.19 4.70 16.33
CA GLY A 72 8.09 3.67 17.38
C GLY A 72 6.66 3.29 17.82
N SER A 73 5.65 3.64 17.02
CA SER A 73 4.32 3.08 17.00
C SER A 73 4.36 1.56 16.79
N LYS A 74 3.92 0.82 17.80
CA LYS A 74 3.60 -0.60 17.77
C LYS A 74 2.23 -0.82 17.09
N TYR A 75 2.13 -0.39 15.84
CA TYR A 75 0.87 -0.49 15.11
C TYR A 75 1.04 -1.42 13.91
N GLU A 76 0.21 -2.46 13.87
CA GLU A 76 -0.06 -3.20 12.66
C GLU A 76 -0.59 -2.26 11.58
N GLY A 77 -0.10 -2.40 10.36
CA GLY A 77 -0.46 -1.46 9.31
C GLY A 77 0.27 -1.64 7.99
N ILE A 78 -0.18 -0.86 7.02
CA ILE A 78 0.54 -0.63 5.77
C ILE A 78 1.22 0.73 5.87
N ALA A 79 2.52 0.82 5.59
CA ALA A 79 3.14 2.10 5.36
C ALA A 79 3.46 2.30 3.89
N LEU A 80 3.20 3.51 3.42
CA LEU A 80 3.61 3.96 2.11
C LEU A 80 4.54 5.15 2.28
N ASN A 81 5.80 5.01 1.89
CA ASN A 81 6.76 6.11 2.01
C ASN A 81 6.63 7.11 0.86
N GLN A 82 7.33 8.24 0.97
CA GLN A 82 7.32 9.32 -0.03
C GLN A 82 7.64 8.86 -1.47
N ASN A 83 8.38 7.76 -1.62
CA ASN A 83 8.79 7.23 -2.92
C ASN A 83 7.78 6.24 -3.51
N GLY A 84 6.67 5.94 -2.84
CA GLY A 84 5.73 4.93 -3.32
C GLY A 84 5.98 3.52 -2.79
N LYS A 85 7.05 3.30 -1.99
CA LYS A 85 7.38 1.97 -1.48
C LYS A 85 6.39 1.54 -0.41
N CYS A 86 6.03 0.26 -0.47
CA CYS A 86 5.06 -0.33 0.42
C CYS A 86 5.72 -1.27 1.43
N TYR A 87 5.24 -1.17 2.66
CA TYR A 87 5.64 -2.02 3.76
C TYR A 87 4.41 -2.49 4.52
N ILE A 88 4.45 -3.73 5.01
CA ILE A 88 3.43 -4.25 5.93
C ILE A 88 4.10 -4.60 7.25
N ARG A 89 3.54 -4.09 8.34
CA ARG A 89 3.88 -4.48 9.70
C ARG A 89 2.70 -5.21 10.31
N LEU A 90 2.97 -6.35 10.93
CA LEU A 90 1.93 -7.23 11.44
C LEU A 90 2.43 -7.98 12.69
N ALA A 91 1.51 -8.23 13.61
CA ALA A 91 1.78 -8.97 14.83
C ALA A 91 2.23 -10.39 14.48
N LYS A 92 3.31 -10.84 15.10
CA LYS A 92 3.88 -12.18 14.88
C LYS A 92 2.88 -13.29 15.16
N THR A 93 1.92 -13.05 16.05
CA THR A 93 0.84 -14.00 16.40
C THR A 93 -0.18 -14.22 15.28
N ARG A 94 -0.26 -13.33 14.28
CA ARG A 94 -1.10 -13.53 13.09
C ARG A 94 -0.44 -14.46 12.08
N LEU A 95 0.88 -14.67 12.18
CA LEU A 95 1.61 -15.55 11.27
C LEU A 95 1.81 -16.92 11.89
N GLU A 96 1.71 -17.96 11.07
CA GLU A 96 2.13 -19.31 11.46
C GLU A 96 3.63 -19.39 11.74
N ASN A 97 4.42 -18.62 11.00
CA ASN A 97 5.85 -18.43 11.22
C ASN A 97 6.28 -17.01 10.85
N GLN A 98 7.36 -16.53 11.45
CA GLN A 98 7.82 -15.15 11.32
C GLN A 98 8.72 -14.99 10.08
N SER A 99 8.26 -15.46 8.92
CA SER A 99 8.99 -15.42 7.65
C SER A 99 8.16 -14.82 6.51
N VAL A 100 8.79 -14.63 5.35
CA VAL A 100 8.12 -14.18 4.12
C VAL A 100 7.00 -15.16 3.73
N GLU A 101 7.26 -16.46 3.81
CA GLU A 101 6.28 -17.51 3.51
C GLU A 101 5.07 -17.42 4.44
N GLY A 102 5.31 -17.13 5.73
CA GLY A 102 4.26 -16.87 6.71
C GLY A 102 3.36 -15.71 6.29
N LEU A 103 3.94 -14.56 5.92
CA LEU A 103 3.18 -13.42 5.41
C LEU A 103 2.42 -13.76 4.13
N LYS A 104 3.07 -14.41 3.16
CA LYS A 104 2.44 -14.80 1.90
C LYS A 104 1.22 -15.69 2.12
N LYS A 105 1.34 -16.68 3.02
CA LYS A 105 0.21 -17.53 3.41
C LYS A 105 -0.92 -16.72 4.07
N TRP A 106 -0.56 -15.78 4.94
CA TRP A 106 -1.53 -14.89 5.58
C TRP A 106 -2.28 -14.02 4.56
N LEU A 107 -1.59 -13.40 3.60
CA LEU A 107 -2.19 -12.56 2.55
C LEU A 107 -3.11 -13.35 1.63
N LYS A 108 -2.77 -14.62 1.31
CA LYS A 108 -3.64 -15.50 0.53
C LYS A 108 -4.95 -15.82 1.25
N ALA A 109 -4.89 -16.00 2.57
CA ALA A 109 -6.07 -16.23 3.40
C ALA A 109 -6.84 -14.93 3.74
N ASN A 110 -6.16 -13.78 3.71
CA ASN A 110 -6.68 -12.46 4.06
C ASN A 110 -6.34 -11.46 2.93
N PRO A 111 -7.00 -11.55 1.77
CA PRO A 111 -6.77 -10.62 0.66
C PRO A 111 -6.89 -9.19 1.16
N THR A 112 -5.84 -8.41 0.97
CA THR A 112 -5.75 -7.05 1.51
C THR A 112 -5.79 -6.08 0.35
N ASN A 113 -6.81 -5.23 0.31
CA ASN A 113 -6.91 -4.18 -0.69
C ASN A 113 -6.43 -2.86 -0.10
N ILE A 114 -5.70 -2.10 -0.92
CA ILE A 114 -5.42 -0.69 -0.66
C ILE A 114 -5.99 0.15 -1.79
N TYR A 115 -6.69 1.22 -1.41
CA TYR A 115 -7.22 2.24 -2.30
C TYR A 115 -6.51 3.53 -2.01
N PHE A 116 -6.07 4.24 -3.04
CA PHE A 116 -5.26 5.44 -2.88
C PHE A 116 -5.58 6.49 -3.93
N GLU A 117 -5.49 7.76 -3.58
CA GLU A 117 -5.54 8.84 -4.58
C GLU A 117 -4.31 8.73 -5.48
N LEU A 118 -4.51 8.74 -6.79
CA LEU A 118 -3.43 8.67 -7.77
C LEU A 118 -2.64 9.99 -7.78
N LEU A 119 -1.32 9.88 -7.92
CA LEU A 119 -0.46 11.05 -8.14
C LEU A 119 -0.85 11.80 -9.42
N GLU A 120 -1.13 11.03 -10.48
CA GLU A 120 -1.62 11.54 -11.75
C GLU A 120 -2.97 10.89 -12.09
N GLN A 121 -3.96 11.70 -12.48
CA GLN A 121 -5.25 11.18 -12.90
C GLN A 121 -5.13 10.44 -14.25
N ILE A 122 -5.89 9.37 -14.43
CA ILE A 122 -5.95 8.65 -15.70
C ILE A 122 -7.16 9.15 -16.47
N GLU A 123 -6.94 9.71 -17.66
CA GLU A 123 -7.99 10.13 -18.59
C GLU A 123 -8.20 9.03 -19.65
N THR A 124 -9.45 8.59 -19.83
CA THR A 124 -9.82 7.58 -20.83
C THR A 124 -10.84 8.18 -21.80
N PRO A 125 -10.58 8.22 -23.11
CA PRO A 125 -11.58 8.63 -24.09
C PRO A 125 -12.82 7.73 -24.04
N LEU A 126 -13.99 8.34 -24.12
CA LEU A 126 -15.28 7.65 -24.22
C LEU A 126 -15.66 7.58 -25.70
N THR A 127 -15.86 6.37 -26.21
CA THR A 127 -16.38 6.08 -27.56
C THR A 127 -17.88 6.30 -27.63
#